data_AF-A0A9R1IZN5-F1
#
_entry.id   AF-A0A9R1IZN5-F1
#
_cell.length_a   1.000
_cell.length_b   1.000
_cell.length_c   1.000
_cell.angle_alpha   90.00
_cell.angle_beta   90.00
_cell.angle_gamma   90.00
#
_symmetry.space_group_name_H-M   'P 1'
#
loop_
_entity.id
_entity.type
_entity.pdbx_description
1 polymer ?
#
loop_
_entity_poly.entity_id
_entity_poly.type
_entity_poly.pdbx_seq_one_letter_code
_entity_poly.pdbx_strand_id
1 'polypeptide(L)'
;DEPSKMRQMIDAIRTALRSLGNDETSMSVSAYDTALVALVKNLDGGDGPQFPSCIDWIVRNQLLDGSWGDPAFFMVQDRMISTLACVVAVKSWNIDSNNLCDRGVLFIKENMSRLVEEEQDWMPCGFEINFPALLEKAKDLDLDIPYNHPVLEEIFAKRDLKLSKIPLDVLHTIPTTLLFSLEGMVDLPLDWEKLLRLRCPDGSFHSSPAATAAALSHTGNKECLAFLDKLVKKFKGGVPCSHSMDTFEQVWVVDRLMRLGISRHFTTEIQHCLEFIYRRWTWKGLAHNAHCPIADIDDTAMGFRILRQHGYDVTPCN
;
A
#
# COMPACT_ATOMS: atom_id res chain seq x y z
N ASP A 1 20.13 1.06 -36.92
CA ASP A 1 19.10 0.29 -37.66
C ASP A 1 17.89 -0.03 -36.81
N GLU A 2 16.72 0.45 -37.22
CA GLU A 2 15.43 0.26 -36.53
C GLU A 2 15.03 -1.21 -36.28
N PRO A 3 15.28 -2.17 -37.21
CA PRO A 3 14.96 -3.58 -36.97
C PRO A 3 15.74 -4.21 -35.81
N SER A 4 16.94 -3.69 -35.52
CA SER A 4 17.74 -4.13 -34.38
C SER A 4 17.14 -3.61 -33.06
N LYS A 5 16.71 -2.34 -33.05
CA LYS A 5 16.09 -1.71 -31.88
C LYS A 5 14.74 -2.35 -31.51
N MET A 6 13.92 -2.70 -32.51
CA MET A 6 12.65 -3.40 -32.28
C MET A 6 12.85 -4.76 -31.61
N ARG A 7 13.83 -5.56 -32.07
CA ARG A 7 14.14 -6.86 -31.45
C ARG A 7 14.59 -6.70 -30.00
N GLN A 8 15.46 -5.72 -29.73
CA GLN A 8 15.90 -5.42 -28.36
C GLN A 8 14.72 -5.05 -27.44
N MET A 9 13.76 -4.25 -27.92
CA MET A 9 12.56 -3.92 -27.14
C MET A 9 11.67 -5.14 -26.88
N ILE A 10 11.48 -6.00 -27.88
CA ILE A 10 10.72 -7.25 -27.72
C ILE A 10 11.39 -8.15 -26.68
N ASP A 11 12.71 -8.33 -26.75
CA ASP A 11 13.44 -9.18 -25.81
C ASP A 11 13.44 -8.61 -24.39
N ALA A 12 13.51 -7.27 -24.24
CA ALA A 12 13.37 -6.60 -22.95
C ALA A 12 11.98 -6.82 -22.34
N ILE A 13 10.91 -6.61 -23.12
CA ILE A 13 9.53 -6.86 -22.67
C ILE A 13 9.37 -8.34 -22.31
N ARG A 14 9.84 -9.25 -23.15
CA ARG A 14 9.80 -10.70 -22.88
C ARG A 14 10.49 -11.07 -21.57
N THR A 15 11.62 -10.44 -21.27
CA THR A 15 12.34 -10.66 -20.01
C THR A 15 11.51 -10.18 -18.82
N ALA A 16 10.88 -9.00 -18.91
CA ALA A 16 9.99 -8.50 -17.87
C ALA A 16 8.74 -9.38 -17.66
N LEU A 17 8.16 -9.91 -18.74
CA LEU A 17 7.03 -10.84 -18.65
C LEU A 17 7.41 -12.15 -17.94
N ARG A 18 8.65 -12.62 -18.13
CA ARG A 18 9.15 -13.85 -17.50
C ARG A 18 9.48 -13.68 -16.01
N SER A 19 9.61 -12.46 -15.52
CA SER A 19 9.76 -12.19 -14.07
C SER A 19 8.42 -12.12 -13.34
N LEU A 20 7.29 -12.11 -14.04
CA LEU A 20 5.98 -12.23 -13.41
C LEU A 20 5.81 -13.62 -12.80
N GLY A 21 5.17 -13.70 -11.63
CA GLY A 21 5.02 -14.97 -10.92
C GLY A 21 4.25 -14.82 -9.63
N ASN A 22 4.15 -15.93 -8.89
CA ASN A 22 3.52 -15.91 -7.57
C ASN A 22 4.33 -14.99 -6.66
N ASP A 23 3.66 -14.06 -5.98
CA ASP A 23 4.28 -13.18 -4.97
C ASP A 23 5.35 -12.22 -5.53
N GLU A 24 5.51 -12.19 -6.85
CA GLU A 24 6.32 -11.23 -7.58
C GLU A 24 5.48 -10.02 -7.97
N THR A 25 6.01 -8.83 -7.70
CA THR A 25 5.35 -7.57 -8.01
C THR A 25 6.39 -6.48 -8.21
N SER A 26 6.15 -5.60 -9.17
CA SER A 26 7.02 -4.47 -9.53
C SER A 26 6.57 -3.16 -8.88
N MET A 27 6.04 -3.23 -7.66
CA MET A 27 5.58 -2.06 -6.93
C MET A 27 6.72 -1.18 -6.42
N SER A 28 6.52 0.13 -6.45
CA SER A 28 7.39 1.10 -5.81
C SER A 28 7.26 1.04 -4.29
N VAL A 29 8.29 1.53 -3.61
CA VAL A 29 8.26 1.70 -2.15
C VAL A 29 7.32 2.84 -1.78
N SER A 30 6.47 2.60 -0.78
CA SER A 30 5.61 3.59 -0.14
C SER A 30 6.34 4.18 1.07
N ALA A 31 6.55 5.50 1.06
CA ALA A 31 7.16 6.19 2.19
C ALA A 31 6.25 6.13 3.44
N TYR A 32 4.94 6.29 3.24
CA TYR A 32 3.93 6.15 4.29
C TYR A 32 4.00 4.80 5.00
N ASP A 33 3.90 3.69 4.25
CA ASP A 33 3.93 2.35 4.84
C ASP A 33 5.28 2.03 5.47
N THR A 34 6.38 2.44 4.82
CA THR A 34 7.73 2.27 5.37
C THR A 34 7.86 2.98 6.72
N ALA A 35 7.30 4.17 6.87
CA ALA A 35 7.29 4.88 8.14
C ALA A 35 6.46 4.16 9.21
N LEU A 36 5.31 3.60 8.87
CA LEU A 36 4.49 2.88 9.84
C LEU A 36 5.13 1.55 10.28
N VAL A 37 5.77 0.83 9.36
CA VAL A 37 6.58 -0.35 9.69
C VAL A 37 7.75 0.05 10.59
N ALA A 38 8.38 1.19 10.33
CA ALA A 38 9.49 1.68 11.14
C ALA A 38 9.10 2.04 12.58
N LEU A 39 7.81 2.30 12.86
CA LEU A 39 7.29 2.61 14.20
C LEU A 39 7.09 1.36 15.07
N VAL A 40 7.13 0.15 14.50
CA VAL A 40 7.00 -1.09 15.26
C VAL A 40 8.17 -1.21 16.23
N LYS A 41 7.90 -1.27 17.53
CA LYS A 41 8.91 -1.47 18.56
C LYS A 41 9.45 -2.90 18.56
N ASN A 42 10.69 -3.06 18.98
CA ASN A 42 11.30 -4.39 19.13
C ASN A 42 10.47 -5.27 20.08
N LEU A 43 10.03 -6.42 19.57
CA LEU A 43 9.15 -7.34 20.28
C LEU A 43 9.86 -8.11 21.41
N ASP A 44 11.19 -8.19 21.37
CA ASP A 44 12.02 -8.89 22.36
C ASP A 44 12.40 -8.00 23.56
N GLY A 45 11.83 -6.79 23.67
CA GLY A 45 11.95 -5.94 24.86
C GLY A 45 13.09 -4.91 24.85
N GLY A 46 13.45 -4.38 23.68
CA GLY A 46 14.39 -3.25 23.53
C GLY A 46 13.72 -1.93 23.15
N ASP A 47 14.37 -0.80 23.45
CA ASP A 47 13.86 0.56 23.16
C ASP A 47 14.05 0.99 21.68
N GLY A 48 14.36 0.07 20.78
CA GLY A 48 14.63 0.36 19.37
C GLY A 48 13.53 -0.14 18.42
N PRO A 49 13.60 0.24 17.13
CA PRO A 49 12.68 -0.26 16.11
C PRO A 49 12.91 -1.75 15.84
N GLN A 50 11.83 -2.49 15.60
CA GLN A 50 11.86 -3.87 15.12
C GLN A 50 12.56 -3.96 13.75
N PHE A 51 12.40 -2.93 12.92
CA PHE A 51 12.95 -2.87 11.56
C PHE A 51 13.85 -1.64 11.37
N PRO A 52 15.11 -1.65 11.87
CA PRO A 52 16.02 -0.51 11.75
C PRO A 52 16.31 -0.09 10.29
N SER A 53 16.29 -1.02 9.35
CA SER A 53 16.48 -0.73 7.93
C SER A 53 15.38 0.14 7.31
N CYS A 54 14.18 0.17 7.90
CA CYS A 54 13.13 1.12 7.50
C CYS A 54 13.50 2.55 7.87
N ILE A 55 14.13 2.76 9.04
CA ILE A 55 14.66 4.08 9.44
C ILE A 55 15.77 4.51 8.50
N ASP A 56 16.71 3.61 8.18
CA ASP A 56 17.77 3.89 7.20
C ASP A 56 17.20 4.30 5.83
N TRP A 57 16.12 3.65 5.39
CA TRP A 57 15.44 4.01 4.16
C TRP A 57 14.84 5.42 4.24
N ILE A 58 14.12 5.75 5.32
CA ILE A 58 13.52 7.09 5.52
C ILE A 58 14.59 8.17 5.48
N VAL A 59 15.69 7.99 6.21
CA VAL A 59 16.81 8.95 6.28
C VAL A 59 17.43 9.23 4.90
N ARG A 60 17.51 8.21 4.03
CA ARG A 60 18.17 8.32 2.72
C ARG A 60 17.25 8.80 1.60
N ASN A 61 15.93 8.86 1.82
CA ASN A 61 14.95 9.10 0.75
C ASN A 61 14.07 10.35 0.96
N GLN A 62 14.47 11.29 1.83
CA GLN A 62 13.83 12.61 1.84
C GLN A 62 14.13 13.35 0.53
N LEU A 63 13.10 13.92 -0.09
CA LEU A 63 13.21 14.70 -1.32
C LEU A 63 13.85 16.08 -1.05
N LEU A 64 14.20 16.77 -2.13
CA LEU A 64 14.87 18.08 -2.06
C LEU A 64 13.98 19.16 -1.39
N ASP A 65 12.67 19.09 -1.61
CA ASP A 65 11.67 19.97 -1.00
C ASP A 65 11.37 19.66 0.48
N GLY A 66 12.00 18.63 1.05
CA GLY A 66 11.78 18.20 2.43
C GLY A 66 10.66 17.17 2.60
N SER A 67 9.91 16.85 1.55
CA SER A 67 8.86 15.83 1.60
C SER A 67 9.38 14.41 1.42
N TRP A 68 8.51 13.43 1.68
CA TRP A 68 8.64 12.06 1.20
C TRP A 68 7.44 11.69 0.32
N GLY A 69 7.65 10.82 -0.65
CA GLY A 69 6.62 10.35 -1.59
C GLY A 69 7.23 9.99 -2.95
N ASP A 70 6.40 9.93 -3.98
CA ASP A 70 6.88 9.63 -5.34
C ASP A 70 7.70 10.82 -5.92
N PRO A 71 8.96 10.61 -6.33
CA PRO A 71 9.78 11.68 -6.91
C PRO A 71 9.37 12.05 -8.35
N ALA A 72 8.68 11.17 -9.06
CA ALA A 72 8.25 11.35 -10.45
C ALA A 72 6.84 11.95 -10.56
N PHE A 73 6.01 11.81 -9.53
CA PHE A 73 4.65 12.34 -9.51
C PHE A 73 4.36 13.10 -8.21
N PHE A 74 3.92 14.35 -8.33
CA PHE A 74 3.52 15.17 -7.17
C PHE A 74 2.01 15.12 -7.02
N MET A 75 1.53 14.55 -5.91
CA MET A 75 0.15 14.66 -5.45
C MET A 75 0.17 15.14 -4.01
N VAL A 76 -0.53 16.25 -3.72
CA VAL A 76 -0.41 16.91 -2.41
C VAL A 76 -0.80 15.99 -1.26
N GLN A 77 -1.86 15.20 -1.40
CA GLN A 77 -2.33 14.28 -0.35
C GLN A 77 -1.30 13.18 -0.07
N ASP A 78 -0.70 12.58 -1.11
CA ASP A 78 0.38 11.59 -0.96
C ASP A 78 1.59 12.21 -0.25
N ARG A 79 2.07 13.36 -0.75
CA ARG A 79 3.22 14.03 -0.16
C ARG A 79 2.97 14.41 1.29
N MET A 80 1.79 14.92 1.62
CA MET A 80 1.44 15.32 2.98
C MET A 80 1.38 14.14 3.94
N ILE A 81 0.68 13.05 3.60
CA ILE A 81 0.56 11.89 4.50
C ILE A 81 1.88 11.11 4.62
N SER A 82 2.61 10.94 3.53
CA SER A 82 3.92 10.29 3.53
C SER A 82 4.94 11.10 4.35
N THR A 83 4.99 12.42 4.16
CA THR A 83 5.90 13.28 4.94
C THR A 83 5.55 13.28 6.42
N LEU A 84 4.26 13.39 6.76
CA LEU A 84 3.81 13.34 8.16
C LEU A 84 4.20 12.01 8.82
N ALA A 85 3.97 10.89 8.16
CA ALA A 85 4.35 9.57 8.67
C ALA A 85 5.86 9.47 8.91
N CYS A 86 6.68 9.89 7.93
CA CYS A 86 8.14 9.88 8.05
C CYS A 86 8.65 10.79 9.18
N VAL A 87 8.08 12.00 9.32
CA VAL A 87 8.44 12.92 10.41
C VAL A 87 8.08 12.31 11.78
N VAL A 88 6.90 11.70 11.91
CA VAL A 88 6.50 10.97 13.13
C VAL A 88 7.49 9.85 13.45
N ALA A 89 7.92 9.06 12.46
CA ALA A 89 8.92 8.01 12.65
C ALA A 89 10.28 8.55 13.08
N VAL A 90 10.80 9.58 12.38
CA VAL A 90 12.08 10.25 12.70
C VAL A 90 12.06 10.80 14.13
N LYS A 91 10.97 11.46 14.52
CA LYS A 91 10.80 12.04 15.86
C LYS A 91 10.66 10.97 16.94
N SER A 92 9.90 9.91 16.70
CA SER A 92 9.67 8.81 17.66
C SER A 92 10.97 8.11 18.08
N TRP A 93 11.95 8.04 17.17
CA TRP A 93 13.23 7.39 17.41
C TRP A 93 14.37 8.38 17.69
N ASN A 94 14.07 9.67 17.90
CA ASN A 94 15.05 10.73 18.15
C ASN A 94 16.20 10.74 17.13
N ILE A 95 15.87 10.57 15.84
CA ILE A 95 16.87 10.55 14.77
C ILE A 95 17.34 11.98 14.49
N ASP A 96 18.54 12.30 14.96
CA ASP A 96 19.21 13.57 14.69
C ASP A 96 20.10 13.44 13.44
N SER A 97 19.52 13.71 12.28
CA SER A 97 20.24 13.68 11.00
C SER A 97 19.77 14.81 10.10
N ASN A 98 20.71 15.66 9.65
CA ASN A 98 20.54 16.65 8.58
C ASN A 98 19.24 17.50 8.65
N ASN A 99 18.74 17.81 9.84
CA ASN A 99 17.47 18.52 10.05
C ASN A 99 16.29 17.88 9.29
N LEU A 100 16.29 16.55 9.12
CA LEU A 100 15.26 15.80 8.39
C LEU A 100 13.86 16.14 8.90
N CYS A 101 13.69 16.12 10.23
CA CYS A 101 12.43 16.42 10.89
C CYS A 101 11.96 17.85 10.56
N ASP A 102 12.82 18.84 10.74
CA ASP A 102 12.47 20.25 10.54
C ASP A 102 12.10 20.55 9.08
N ARG A 103 12.82 19.95 8.11
CA ARG A 103 12.52 20.10 6.69
C ARG A 103 11.17 19.48 6.32
N GLY A 104 10.83 18.32 6.88
CA GLY A 104 9.52 17.69 6.68
C GLY A 104 8.39 18.49 7.30
N VAL A 105 8.59 18.99 8.54
CA VAL A 105 7.64 19.88 9.21
C VAL A 105 7.43 21.18 8.41
N LEU A 106 8.50 21.77 7.89
CA LEU A 106 8.41 22.96 7.04
C LEU A 106 7.58 22.69 5.78
N PHE A 107 7.85 21.58 5.08
CA PHE A 107 7.05 21.18 3.92
C PHE A 107 5.56 21.06 4.25
N ILE A 108 5.21 20.41 5.37
CA ILE A 108 3.82 20.26 5.82
C ILE A 108 3.17 21.63 6.06
N LYS A 109 3.88 22.55 6.73
CA LYS A 109 3.39 23.92 6.99
C LYS A 109 3.10 24.66 5.69
N GLU A 110 4.02 24.62 4.74
CA GLU A 110 3.92 25.34 3.47
C GLU A 110 2.81 24.79 2.56
N ASN A 111 2.45 23.51 2.70
CA ASN A 111 1.48 22.85 1.82
C ASN A 111 0.13 22.57 2.49
N MET A 112 -0.06 22.90 3.77
CA MET A 112 -1.30 22.59 4.51
C MET A 112 -2.56 23.13 3.82
N SER A 113 -2.52 24.36 3.29
CA SER A 113 -3.67 24.98 2.63
C SER A 113 -4.09 24.29 1.34
N ARG A 114 -3.15 23.62 0.66
CA ARG A 114 -3.38 22.96 -0.65
C ARG A 114 -4.21 21.67 -0.55
N LEU A 115 -4.38 21.13 0.66
CA LEU A 115 -5.18 19.92 0.90
C LEU A 115 -6.68 20.07 0.55
N VAL A 116 -7.24 21.29 0.57
CA VAL A 116 -8.64 21.55 0.16
C VAL A 116 -8.77 21.80 -1.34
N GLU A 117 -7.75 22.43 -1.92
CA GLU A 117 -7.84 23.09 -3.23
C GLU A 117 -7.59 22.14 -4.41
N GLU A 118 -6.86 21.04 -4.20
CA GLU A 118 -6.37 20.17 -5.27
C GLU A 118 -6.93 18.74 -5.19
N GLU A 119 -7.40 18.22 -6.34
CA GLU A 119 -7.45 16.78 -6.67
C GLU A 119 -8.16 15.83 -5.67
N GLN A 120 -9.31 16.23 -5.09
CA GLN A 120 -10.08 15.35 -4.20
C GLN A 120 -10.48 14.00 -4.85
N ASP A 121 -10.60 13.96 -6.18
CA ASP A 121 -10.96 12.75 -6.93
C ASP A 121 -9.86 11.67 -6.92
N TRP A 122 -8.61 12.04 -6.64
CA TRP A 122 -7.44 11.14 -6.69
C TRP A 122 -6.85 10.84 -5.31
N MET A 123 -7.56 11.24 -4.25
CA MET A 123 -7.11 11.09 -2.87
C MET A 123 -6.76 9.63 -2.52
N PRO A 124 -5.63 9.38 -1.83
CA PRO A 124 -5.23 8.05 -1.42
C PRO A 124 -6.30 7.32 -0.59
N CYS A 125 -6.37 6.00 -0.75
CA CYS A 125 -7.26 5.14 0.03
C CYS A 125 -7.09 5.40 1.54
N GLY A 126 -8.21 5.67 2.21
CA GLY A 126 -8.21 5.86 3.67
C GLY A 126 -7.59 7.17 4.16
N PHE A 127 -7.19 8.10 3.29
CA PHE A 127 -6.54 9.36 3.69
C PHE A 127 -7.31 10.10 4.79
N GLU A 128 -8.64 10.23 4.67
CA GLU A 128 -9.44 10.98 5.66
C GLU A 128 -9.53 10.28 7.02
N ILE A 129 -9.12 9.02 7.13
CA ILE A 129 -9.05 8.28 8.39
C ILE A 129 -7.61 8.29 8.92
N ASN A 130 -6.65 8.02 8.02
CA ASN A 130 -5.25 7.80 8.33
C ASN A 130 -4.48 9.10 8.61
N PHE A 131 -4.73 10.16 7.83
CA PHE A 131 -4.04 11.44 8.00
C PHE A 131 -4.34 12.08 9.36
N PRO A 132 -5.61 12.16 9.83
CA PRO A 132 -5.88 12.70 11.16
C PRO A 132 -5.36 11.82 12.30
N ALA A 133 -5.39 10.49 12.15
CA ALA A 133 -4.80 9.58 13.14
C ALA A 133 -3.28 9.80 13.29
N LEU A 134 -2.59 10.10 12.19
CA LEU A 134 -1.18 10.51 12.23
C LEU A 134 -0.97 11.90 12.83
N LEU A 135 -1.89 12.85 12.60
CA LEU A 135 -1.81 14.18 13.21
C LEU A 135 -1.90 14.11 14.73
N GLU A 136 -2.76 13.26 15.30
CA GLU A 136 -2.81 13.05 16.75
C GLU A 136 -1.50 12.46 17.27
N LYS A 137 -0.91 11.47 16.58
CA LYS A 137 0.44 10.96 16.92
C LYS A 137 1.52 12.05 16.85
N ALA A 138 1.44 12.93 15.86
CA ALA A 138 2.40 14.01 15.71
C ALA A 138 2.28 15.05 16.84
N LYS A 139 1.04 15.30 17.27
CA LYS A 139 0.72 16.18 18.39
C LYS A 139 1.24 15.62 19.71
N ASP A 140 1.09 14.32 19.95
CA ASP A 140 1.64 13.63 21.12
C ASP A 140 3.18 13.67 21.19
N LEU A 141 3.84 13.91 20.05
CA LEU A 141 5.29 14.05 19.92
C LEU A 141 5.76 15.52 19.92
N ASP A 142 4.86 16.46 20.24
CA ASP A 142 5.10 17.90 20.24
C ASP A 142 5.68 18.42 18.91
N LEU A 143 5.26 17.85 17.78
CA LEU A 143 5.65 18.36 16.46
C LEU A 143 4.93 19.67 16.17
N ASP A 144 5.68 20.68 15.72
CA ASP A 144 5.17 22.02 15.41
C ASP A 144 4.42 22.01 14.06
N ILE A 145 3.19 21.51 14.04
CA ILE A 145 2.30 21.46 12.88
C ILE A 145 1.13 22.43 13.11
N PRO A 146 0.56 23.05 12.06
CA PRO A 146 -0.57 23.97 12.23
C PRO A 146 -1.88 23.20 12.48
N TYR A 147 -2.03 22.59 13.66
CA TYR A 147 -3.19 21.76 14.04
C TYR A 147 -4.53 22.50 14.01
N ASN A 148 -4.52 23.83 14.15
CA ASN A 148 -5.72 24.67 14.10
C ASN A 148 -6.00 25.23 12.68
N HIS A 149 -5.36 24.67 11.64
CA HIS A 149 -5.63 25.11 10.27
C HIS A 149 -7.06 24.70 9.85
N PRO A 150 -7.87 25.58 9.24
CA PRO A 150 -9.28 25.29 8.93
C PRO A 150 -9.50 24.03 8.08
N VAL A 151 -8.58 23.69 7.18
CA VAL A 151 -8.62 22.42 6.43
C VAL A 151 -8.74 21.19 7.31
N LEU A 152 -8.06 21.20 8.46
CA LEU A 152 -8.03 20.05 9.35
C LEU A 152 -9.39 19.86 10.02
N GLU A 153 -10.10 20.93 10.34
CA GLU A 153 -11.47 20.85 10.88
C GLU A 153 -12.40 20.07 9.93
N GLU A 154 -12.31 20.34 8.62
CA GLU A 154 -13.10 19.62 7.62
C GLU A 154 -12.68 18.13 7.53
N ILE A 155 -11.38 17.84 7.54
CA ILE A 155 -10.87 16.47 7.46
C ILE A 155 -11.26 15.68 8.72
N PHE A 156 -11.13 16.25 9.92
CA PHE A 156 -11.56 15.63 11.17
C PHE A 156 -13.08 15.37 11.18
N ALA A 157 -13.90 16.32 10.71
CA ALA A 157 -15.34 16.11 10.58
C ALA A 157 -15.68 14.96 9.60
N LYS A 158 -14.94 14.86 8.49
CA LYS A 158 -15.05 13.71 7.55
C LYS A 158 -14.64 12.41 8.22
N ARG A 159 -13.56 12.40 9.01
CA ARG A 159 -13.11 11.23 9.78
C ARG A 159 -14.22 10.74 10.71
N ASP A 160 -14.75 11.62 11.55
CA ASP A 160 -15.77 11.25 12.55
C ASP A 160 -17.04 10.72 11.88
N LEU A 161 -17.44 11.33 10.76
CA LEU A 161 -18.56 10.84 9.96
C LEU A 161 -18.28 9.46 9.34
N LYS A 162 -17.05 9.20 8.87
CA LYS A 162 -16.67 7.87 8.32
C LYS A 162 -16.61 6.82 9.42
N LEU A 163 -15.93 7.12 10.53
CA LEU A 163 -15.78 6.19 11.65
C LEU A 163 -17.11 5.82 12.29
N SER A 164 -18.03 6.78 12.45
CA SER A 164 -19.38 6.52 12.98
C SER A 164 -20.24 5.61 12.09
N LYS A 165 -19.88 5.45 10.82
CA LYS A 165 -20.55 4.55 9.87
C LYS A 165 -19.91 3.18 9.78
N ILE A 166 -18.78 2.93 10.46
CA ILE A 166 -18.12 1.63 10.42
C ILE A 166 -18.94 0.62 11.25
N PRO A 167 -19.47 -0.45 10.62
CA PRO A 167 -20.14 -1.52 11.35
C PRO A 167 -19.10 -2.39 12.05
N LEU A 168 -18.83 -2.11 13.32
CA LEU A 168 -17.81 -2.82 14.10
C LEU A 168 -18.08 -4.33 14.20
N ASP A 169 -19.34 -4.74 14.25
CA ASP A 169 -19.73 -6.15 14.23
C ASP A 169 -19.28 -6.83 12.92
N VAL A 170 -19.51 -6.18 11.78
CA VAL A 170 -19.08 -6.67 10.47
C VAL A 170 -17.56 -6.68 10.35
N LEU A 171 -16.88 -5.61 10.78
CA LEU A 171 -15.42 -5.48 10.78
C LEU A 171 -14.73 -6.63 11.54
N HIS A 172 -15.34 -7.10 12.63
CA HIS A 172 -14.81 -8.20 13.44
C HIS A 172 -15.26 -9.60 13.01
N THR A 173 -16.15 -9.72 12.02
CA THR A 173 -16.77 -11.00 11.66
C THR A 173 -16.38 -11.48 10.27
N ILE A 174 -16.29 -10.58 9.29
CA ILE A 174 -15.96 -10.95 7.90
C ILE A 174 -14.84 -10.06 7.35
N PRO A 175 -13.97 -10.58 6.47
CA PRO A 175 -13.00 -9.75 5.79
C PRO A 175 -13.71 -8.67 4.98
N THR A 176 -13.31 -7.42 5.17
CA THR A 176 -13.74 -6.27 4.35
C THR A 176 -12.52 -5.43 3.97
N THR A 177 -12.69 -4.51 3.03
CA THR A 177 -11.64 -3.57 2.62
C THR A 177 -11.19 -2.63 3.76
N LEU A 178 -11.98 -2.49 4.83
CA LEU A 178 -11.58 -1.73 6.03
C LEU A 178 -10.31 -2.31 6.69
N LEU A 179 -10.02 -3.60 6.50
CA LEU A 179 -8.80 -4.22 6.99
C LEU A 179 -7.53 -3.63 6.37
N PHE A 180 -7.63 -2.93 5.23
CA PHE A 180 -6.50 -2.27 4.56
C PHE A 180 -5.99 -1.02 5.30
N SER A 181 -6.82 -0.43 6.17
CA SER A 181 -6.54 0.86 6.83
C SER A 181 -6.76 0.81 8.35
N LEU A 182 -6.45 -0.32 8.99
CA LEU A 182 -6.63 -0.50 10.44
C LEU A 182 -5.78 0.46 11.28
N GLU A 183 -4.64 0.90 10.76
CA GLU A 183 -3.72 1.84 11.40
C GLU A 183 -4.35 3.18 11.75
N GLY A 184 -5.34 3.64 10.96
CA GLY A 184 -6.07 4.88 11.24
C GLY A 184 -7.30 4.70 12.13
N MET A 185 -7.64 3.46 12.46
CA MET A 185 -8.84 3.06 13.20
C MET A 185 -8.54 2.56 14.63
N VAL A 186 -7.29 2.66 15.10
CA VAL A 186 -6.85 2.11 16.39
C VAL A 186 -7.56 2.71 17.61
N ASP A 187 -8.19 3.88 17.47
CA ASP A 187 -8.99 4.53 18.51
C ASP A 187 -10.39 3.92 18.68
N LEU A 188 -10.84 3.13 17.70
CA LEU A 188 -12.08 2.36 17.81
C LEU A 188 -11.87 1.18 18.77
N PRO A 189 -12.95 0.65 19.39
CA PRO A 189 -12.86 -0.53 20.25
C PRO A 189 -12.63 -1.80 19.40
N LEU A 190 -11.41 -1.94 18.88
CA LEU A 190 -10.99 -3.05 18.04
C LEU A 190 -10.65 -4.29 18.90
N ASP A 191 -11.30 -5.40 18.59
CA ASP A 191 -11.00 -6.72 19.12
C ASP A 191 -9.95 -7.40 18.23
N TRP A 192 -8.69 -7.20 18.57
CA TRP A 192 -7.56 -7.71 17.80
C TRP A 192 -7.53 -9.24 17.69
N GLU A 193 -8.06 -9.97 18.69
CA GLU A 193 -8.14 -11.44 18.59
C GLU A 193 -9.12 -11.89 17.51
N LYS A 194 -10.23 -11.17 17.34
CA LYS A 194 -11.16 -11.40 16.21
C LYS A 194 -10.54 -10.96 14.90
N LEU A 195 -9.91 -9.79 14.85
CA LEU A 195 -9.27 -9.28 13.63
C LEU A 195 -8.19 -10.23 13.10
N LEU A 196 -7.36 -10.80 13.98
CA LEU A 196 -6.32 -11.78 13.59
C LEU A 196 -6.87 -13.00 12.86
N ARG A 197 -8.13 -13.38 13.08
CA ARG A 197 -8.79 -14.49 12.37
C ARG A 197 -9.20 -14.13 10.94
N LEU A 198 -9.22 -12.84 10.60
CA LEU A 198 -9.59 -12.31 9.29
C LEU A 198 -8.36 -11.98 8.42
N ARG A 199 -7.16 -12.17 8.96
CA ARG A 199 -5.89 -11.95 8.27
C ARG A 199 -5.75 -12.86 7.04
N CYS A 200 -5.08 -12.36 6.01
CA CYS A 200 -4.72 -13.15 4.84
C CYS A 200 -3.77 -14.31 5.24
N PRO A 201 -3.78 -15.43 4.51
CA PRO A 201 -2.90 -16.57 4.81
C PRO A 201 -1.40 -16.26 4.83
N ASP A 202 -0.96 -15.21 4.13
CA ASP A 202 0.43 -14.77 4.06
C ASP A 202 0.92 -13.96 5.27
N GLY A 203 0.05 -13.65 6.22
CA GLY A 203 0.40 -12.80 7.36
C GLY A 203 -0.08 -11.35 7.25
N SER A 204 -0.67 -10.94 6.14
CA SER A 204 -1.08 -9.56 5.94
C SER A 204 -2.52 -9.26 6.36
N PHE A 205 -2.78 -8.02 6.75
CA PHE A 205 -4.13 -7.46 6.77
C PHE A 205 -4.44 -6.82 5.42
N HIS A 206 -5.24 -7.52 4.61
CA HIS A 206 -5.64 -7.08 3.27
C HIS A 206 -4.47 -6.67 2.37
N SER A 207 -3.32 -7.35 2.48
CA SER A 207 -2.09 -7.02 1.74
C SER A 207 -1.39 -5.71 2.16
N SER A 208 -1.92 -4.94 3.13
CA SER A 208 -1.36 -3.66 3.57
C SER A 208 -0.24 -3.82 4.61
N PRO A 209 0.99 -3.35 4.35
CA PRO A 209 2.06 -3.35 5.35
C PRO A 209 1.76 -2.41 6.52
N ALA A 210 1.19 -1.23 6.27
CA ALA A 210 0.74 -0.30 7.31
C ALA A 210 -0.25 -0.94 8.31
N ALA A 211 -1.32 -1.55 7.81
CA ALA A 211 -2.32 -2.20 8.65
C ALA A 211 -1.74 -3.41 9.40
N THR A 212 -0.84 -4.15 8.74
CA THR A 212 -0.15 -5.29 9.35
C THR A 212 0.83 -4.84 10.45
N ALA A 213 1.49 -3.69 10.30
CA ALA A 213 2.35 -3.10 11.32
C ALA A 213 1.56 -2.65 12.56
N ALA A 214 0.36 -2.08 12.36
CA ALA A 214 -0.56 -1.77 13.46
C ALA A 214 -0.97 -3.05 14.20
N ALA A 215 -1.42 -4.08 13.48
CA ALA A 215 -1.78 -5.36 14.09
C ALA A 215 -0.61 -6.02 14.83
N LEU A 216 0.59 -5.99 14.25
CA LEU A 216 1.79 -6.51 14.90
C LEU A 216 2.10 -5.78 16.21
N SER A 217 2.01 -4.46 16.21
CA SER A 217 2.28 -3.63 17.39
C SER A 217 1.30 -3.90 18.54
N HIS A 218 0.05 -4.25 18.23
CA HIS A 218 -0.96 -4.57 19.23
C HIS A 218 -0.93 -6.02 19.72
N THR A 219 -0.45 -6.96 18.90
CA THR A 219 -0.64 -8.39 19.15
C THR A 219 0.64 -9.21 19.27
N GLY A 220 1.77 -8.71 18.77
CA GLY A 220 3.00 -9.50 18.63
C GLY A 220 2.85 -10.72 17.70
N ASN A 221 1.84 -10.74 16.83
CA ASN A 221 1.53 -11.91 16.01
C ASN A 221 2.70 -12.27 15.05
N LYS A 222 3.15 -13.53 15.10
CA LYS A 222 4.34 -13.99 14.38
C LYS A 222 4.17 -14.02 12.87
N GLU A 223 2.96 -14.24 12.38
CA GLU A 223 2.70 -14.23 10.94
C GLU A 223 2.68 -12.80 10.39
N CYS A 224 2.14 -11.83 11.13
CA CYS A 224 2.27 -10.41 10.81
C CYS A 224 3.75 -10.00 10.73
N LEU A 225 4.55 -10.43 11.72
CA LEU A 225 5.99 -10.23 11.71
C LEU A 225 6.64 -10.86 10.47
N ALA A 226 6.35 -12.13 10.17
CA ALA A 226 6.92 -12.84 9.04
C ALA A 226 6.61 -12.16 7.69
N PHE A 227 5.38 -11.64 7.52
CA PHE A 227 4.99 -10.86 6.35
C PHE A 227 5.85 -9.61 6.20
N LEU A 228 5.91 -8.77 7.24
CA LEU A 228 6.69 -7.52 7.19
C LEU A 228 8.19 -7.78 7.00
N ASP A 229 8.74 -8.76 7.71
CA ASP A 229 10.16 -9.12 7.66
C ASP A 229 10.58 -9.56 6.24
N LYS A 230 9.70 -10.30 5.55
CA LYS A 230 9.86 -10.67 4.13
C LYS A 230 9.88 -9.43 3.23
N LEU A 231 8.96 -8.48 3.43
CA LEU A 231 8.90 -7.26 2.60
C LEU A 231 10.13 -6.38 2.82
N VAL A 232 10.48 -6.09 4.08
CA VAL A 232 11.63 -5.27 4.43
C VAL A 232 12.92 -5.83 3.82
N LYS A 233 13.07 -7.17 3.79
CA LYS A 233 14.18 -7.84 3.09
C LYS A 233 14.09 -7.68 1.57
N LYS A 234 12.93 -7.94 0.97
CA LYS A 234 12.70 -7.83 -0.49
C LYS A 234 12.96 -6.41 -1.02
N PHE A 235 12.51 -5.40 -0.28
CA PHE A 235 12.56 -3.99 -0.66
C PHE A 235 13.69 -3.20 0.04
N LYS A 236 14.65 -3.91 0.65
CA LYS A 236 15.90 -3.35 1.20
C LYS A 236 15.68 -2.19 2.16
N GLY A 237 14.77 -2.37 3.12
CA GLY A 237 14.40 -1.35 4.11
C GLY A 237 13.09 -0.64 3.80
N GLY A 238 12.74 -0.45 2.53
CA GLY A 238 11.41 0.03 2.15
C GLY A 238 10.34 -1.07 2.26
N VAL A 239 9.08 -0.69 2.11
CA VAL A 239 7.95 -1.58 1.79
C VAL A 239 6.97 -0.87 0.83
N PRO A 240 6.25 -1.58 -0.05
CA PRO A 240 5.20 -0.99 -0.90
C PRO A 240 3.94 -0.66 -0.07
N CYS A 241 2.93 -0.03 -0.70
CA CYS A 241 1.62 0.20 -0.06
C CYS A 241 0.71 -1.04 -0.02
N SER A 242 1.03 -2.06 -0.82
CA SER A 242 0.35 -3.35 -0.81
C SER A 242 1.33 -4.44 -1.27
N HIS A 243 1.18 -5.66 -0.77
CA HIS A 243 1.93 -6.81 -1.29
C HIS A 243 1.19 -8.14 -1.08
N SER A 244 1.15 -9.05 -2.05
CA SER A 244 1.54 -8.89 -3.46
C SER A 244 0.36 -8.34 -4.31
N MET A 245 0.60 -8.02 -5.59
CA MET A 245 -0.42 -7.62 -6.58
C MET A 245 -0.31 -8.48 -7.84
N ASP A 246 0.02 -9.76 -7.65
CA ASP A 246 0.45 -10.65 -8.73
C ASP A 246 -0.70 -11.06 -9.67
N THR A 247 -1.96 -11.14 -9.22
CA THR A 247 -3.09 -11.32 -10.13
C THR A 247 -3.35 -10.06 -10.95
N PHE A 248 -3.37 -8.90 -10.26
CA PHE A 248 -3.57 -7.59 -10.87
C PHE A 248 -2.55 -7.34 -11.99
N GLU A 249 -1.25 -7.54 -11.72
CA GLU A 249 -0.20 -7.32 -12.71
C GLU A 249 -0.37 -8.19 -13.95
N GLN A 250 -0.68 -9.48 -13.77
CA GLN A 250 -0.85 -10.43 -14.88
C GLN A 250 -2.02 -10.01 -15.78
N VAL A 251 -3.15 -9.65 -15.17
CA VAL A 251 -4.36 -9.21 -15.88
C VAL A 251 -4.09 -7.94 -16.68
N TRP A 252 -3.47 -6.93 -16.06
CA TRP A 252 -3.20 -5.65 -16.71
C TRP A 252 -2.12 -5.74 -17.78
N VAL A 253 -1.08 -6.56 -17.57
CA VAL A 253 -0.04 -6.78 -18.58
C VAL A 253 -0.63 -7.36 -19.86
N VAL A 254 -1.46 -8.40 -19.74
CA VAL A 254 -2.14 -8.99 -20.91
C VAL A 254 -3.02 -7.95 -21.61
N ASP A 255 -3.82 -7.20 -20.85
CA ASP A 255 -4.66 -6.14 -21.41
C ASP A 255 -3.86 -5.10 -22.19
N ARG A 256 -2.77 -4.58 -21.60
CA ARG A 256 -1.96 -3.53 -22.21
C ARG A 256 -1.27 -4.02 -23.48
N LEU A 257 -0.72 -5.23 -23.49
CA LEU A 257 -0.12 -5.83 -24.69
C LEU A 257 -1.14 -5.99 -25.84
N MET A 258 -2.36 -6.40 -25.50
CA MET A 258 -3.45 -6.55 -26.49
C MET A 258 -3.90 -5.20 -27.04
N ARG A 259 -4.19 -4.23 -26.16
CA ARG A 259 -4.69 -2.91 -26.55
C ARG A 259 -3.68 -2.08 -27.34
N LEU A 260 -2.38 -2.27 -27.08
CA LEU A 260 -1.31 -1.67 -27.87
C LEU A 260 -1.11 -2.34 -29.24
N GLY A 261 -1.80 -3.46 -29.52
CA GLY A 261 -1.70 -4.18 -30.80
C GLY A 261 -0.36 -4.89 -31.00
N ILE A 262 0.38 -5.18 -29.91
CA ILE A 262 1.70 -5.82 -29.95
C ILE A 262 1.72 -7.24 -29.37
N SER A 263 0.59 -7.74 -28.86
CA SER A 263 0.44 -9.06 -28.24
C SER A 263 0.95 -10.23 -29.10
N ARG A 264 0.89 -10.13 -30.43
CA ARG A 264 1.39 -11.17 -31.36
C ARG A 264 2.86 -11.56 -31.17
N HIS A 265 3.67 -10.69 -30.55
CA HIS A 265 5.10 -10.94 -30.29
C HIS A 265 5.35 -11.72 -28.98
N PHE A 266 4.31 -11.88 -28.15
CA PHE A 266 4.40 -12.37 -26.78
C PHE A 266 3.37 -13.48 -26.50
N THR A 267 3.01 -14.27 -27.52
CA THR A 267 1.94 -15.27 -27.41
C THR A 267 2.20 -16.31 -26.32
N THR A 268 3.44 -16.81 -26.23
CA THR A 268 3.85 -17.76 -25.18
C THR A 268 3.78 -17.14 -23.79
N GLU A 269 4.29 -15.91 -23.64
CA GLU A 269 4.27 -15.21 -22.35
C GLU A 269 2.83 -14.87 -21.91
N ILE A 270 1.98 -14.42 -22.84
CA ILE A 270 0.55 -14.18 -22.58
C ILE A 270 -0.14 -15.48 -22.16
N GLN A 271 0.15 -16.61 -22.83
CA GLN A 271 -0.43 -17.90 -22.46
C GLN A 271 -0.06 -18.29 -21.02
N HIS A 272 1.19 -18.08 -20.59
CA HIS A 272 1.57 -18.30 -19.19
C HIS A 272 0.80 -17.39 -18.22
N CYS A 273 0.58 -16.12 -18.60
CA CYS A 273 -0.21 -15.19 -17.80
C CYS A 273 -1.67 -15.66 -17.66
N LEU A 274 -2.27 -16.09 -18.77
CA LEU A 274 -3.65 -16.60 -18.81
C LEU A 274 -3.79 -17.86 -17.94
N GLU A 275 -2.85 -18.80 -18.02
CA GLU A 275 -2.84 -20.00 -17.18
C GLU A 275 -2.70 -19.64 -15.69
N PHE A 276 -1.90 -18.64 -15.37
CA PHE A 276 -1.76 -18.13 -14.00
C PHE A 276 -3.06 -17.54 -13.47
N ILE A 277 -3.70 -16.65 -14.25
CA ILE A 277 -4.98 -16.02 -13.89
C ILE A 277 -6.06 -17.10 -13.76
N TYR A 278 -6.14 -18.04 -14.70
CA TYR A 278 -7.14 -19.10 -14.70
C TYR A 278 -7.02 -20.05 -13.51
N ARG A 279 -5.79 -20.39 -13.09
CA ARG A 279 -5.56 -21.20 -11.88
C ARG A 279 -6.10 -20.55 -10.60
N ARG A 280 -6.26 -19.23 -10.60
CA ARG A 280 -6.77 -18.44 -9.48
C ARG A 280 -8.23 -18.05 -9.64
N TRP A 281 -8.82 -18.31 -10.80
CA TRP A 281 -10.22 -18.03 -11.06
C TRP A 281 -11.11 -18.85 -10.13
N THR A 282 -12.03 -18.19 -9.44
CA THR A 282 -13.03 -18.85 -8.58
C THR A 282 -14.43 -18.39 -8.96
N TRP A 283 -15.45 -19.13 -8.51
CA TRP A 283 -16.85 -18.72 -8.66
C TRP A 283 -17.18 -17.41 -7.93
N LYS A 284 -16.34 -16.98 -6.97
CA LYS A 284 -16.48 -15.69 -6.27
C LYS A 284 -15.81 -14.53 -7.01
N GLY A 285 -15.07 -14.81 -8.08
CA GLY A 285 -14.23 -13.85 -8.79
C GLY A 285 -12.75 -13.97 -8.47
N LEU A 286 -12.01 -12.92 -8.84
CA LEU A 286 -10.59 -12.73 -8.60
C LEU A 286 -10.38 -11.60 -7.58
N ALA A 287 -9.32 -11.75 -6.80
CA ALA A 287 -8.73 -10.67 -6.03
C ALA A 287 -7.38 -10.29 -6.63
N HIS A 288 -6.85 -9.14 -6.23
CA HIS A 288 -5.54 -8.62 -6.64
C HIS A 288 -4.37 -9.59 -6.42
N ASN A 289 -4.50 -10.53 -5.47
CA ASN A 289 -3.53 -11.60 -5.25
C ASN A 289 -4.18 -12.90 -4.75
N ALA A 290 -3.40 -13.98 -4.63
CA ALA A 290 -3.90 -15.30 -4.22
C ALA A 290 -4.24 -15.43 -2.72
N HIS A 291 -3.80 -14.50 -1.88
CA HIS A 291 -3.98 -14.53 -0.42
C HIS A 291 -5.18 -13.70 0.03
N CYS A 292 -5.57 -12.69 -0.75
CA CYS A 292 -6.70 -11.84 -0.43
C CYS A 292 -8.02 -12.63 -0.52
N PRO A 293 -8.81 -12.72 0.57
CA PRO A 293 -10.05 -13.49 0.58
C PRO A 293 -11.22 -12.77 -0.10
N ILE A 294 -11.05 -11.50 -0.46
CA ILE A 294 -12.10 -10.63 -1.00
C ILE A 294 -11.81 -10.41 -2.48
N ALA A 295 -12.70 -10.89 -3.34
CA ALA A 295 -12.66 -10.56 -4.75
C ALA A 295 -13.06 -9.10 -4.97
N ASP A 296 -12.41 -8.43 -5.92
CA ASP A 296 -12.76 -7.10 -6.37
C ASP A 296 -13.31 -7.15 -7.79
N ILE A 297 -14.16 -6.18 -8.12
CA ILE A 297 -14.86 -6.16 -9.40
C ILE A 297 -13.94 -5.85 -10.58
N ASP A 298 -12.83 -5.13 -10.36
CA ASP A 298 -11.93 -4.71 -11.44
C ASP A 298 -11.14 -5.92 -11.94
N ASP A 299 -10.40 -6.59 -11.06
CA ASP A 299 -9.65 -7.80 -11.40
C ASP A 299 -10.59 -8.92 -11.86
N THR A 300 -11.77 -9.07 -11.25
CA THR A 300 -12.77 -10.06 -11.68
C THR A 300 -13.27 -9.78 -13.10
N ALA A 301 -13.69 -8.55 -13.41
CA ALA A 301 -14.24 -8.22 -14.73
C ALA A 301 -13.15 -8.29 -15.82
N MET A 302 -11.95 -7.81 -15.52
CA MET A 302 -10.81 -7.85 -16.43
C MET A 302 -10.34 -9.28 -16.69
N GLY A 303 -10.18 -10.08 -15.63
CA GLY A 303 -9.88 -11.50 -15.73
C GLY A 303 -10.95 -12.26 -16.52
N PHE A 304 -12.24 -12.03 -16.22
CA PHE A 304 -13.35 -12.64 -16.97
C PHE A 304 -13.24 -12.36 -18.46
N ARG A 305 -13.12 -11.09 -18.84
CA ARG A 305 -13.06 -10.68 -20.26
C ARG A 305 -11.86 -11.32 -20.95
N ILE A 306 -10.67 -11.23 -20.36
CA ILE A 306 -9.44 -11.71 -20.97
C ILE A 306 -9.45 -13.25 -21.09
N LEU A 307 -9.85 -13.97 -20.04
CA LEU A 307 -9.97 -15.43 -20.06
C LEU A 307 -10.99 -15.88 -21.12
N ARG A 308 -12.18 -15.26 -21.14
CA ARG A 308 -13.24 -15.60 -22.10
C ARG A 308 -12.80 -15.35 -23.55
N GLN A 309 -12.11 -14.25 -23.81
CA GLN A 309 -11.58 -13.92 -25.14
C GLN A 309 -10.54 -14.93 -25.65
N HIS A 310 -9.86 -15.64 -24.75
CA HIS A 310 -8.88 -16.67 -25.08
C HIS A 310 -9.44 -18.10 -24.96
N GLY A 311 -10.76 -18.27 -24.87
CA GLY A 311 -11.42 -19.57 -24.92
C GLY A 311 -11.39 -20.37 -23.62
N TYR A 312 -11.04 -19.74 -22.49
CA TYR A 312 -11.13 -20.38 -21.17
C TYR A 312 -12.59 -20.49 -20.71
N ASP A 313 -12.88 -21.53 -19.95
CA ASP A 313 -14.20 -21.77 -19.38
C ASP A 313 -14.41 -20.93 -18.12
N VAL A 314 -14.89 -19.71 -18.33
CA VAL A 314 -15.33 -18.80 -17.28
C VAL A 314 -16.79 -18.43 -17.49
N THR A 315 -17.55 -18.45 -16.41
CA THR A 315 -18.98 -18.13 -16.39
C THR A 315 -19.20 -16.73 -15.79
N PRO A 316 -20.04 -15.88 -16.40
CA PRO A 316 -20.52 -14.70 -15.70
C PRO A 316 -21.37 -15.19 -14.51
N CYS A 317 -21.17 -14.64 -13.32
CA CYS A 317 -21.94 -15.03 -12.15
C CYS A 317 -23.45 -14.89 -12.42
N ASN A 318 -24.25 -15.87 -11.99
CA ASN A 318 -25.72 -15.81 -12.00
C ASN A 318 -26.27 -14.85 -10.96
#